data_AF-A0A2L2Z660-F1
#
_entry.id   AF-A0A2L2Z660-F1
#
_cell.length_a   1.000
_cell.length_b   1.000
_cell.length_c   1.000
_cell.angle_alpha   90.00
_cell.angle_beta   90.00
_cell.angle_gamma   90.00
#
_symmetry.space_group_name_H-M   'P 1'
#
loop_
_entity.id
_entity.type
_entity.pdbx_description
1 polymer ?
#
loop_
_entity_poly.entity_id
_entity_poly.type
_entity_poly.pdbx_seq_one_letter_code
_entity_poly.pdbx_strand_id
1 'polypeptide(L)' 'HIVVHSGKQIRVKVKVHIPVDEHPNLNFVGKLLGPNGSSLQQLQEATHTRMAILGRGSMRDKRKEEE' A
#
# COMPACT_ATOMS: atom_id res chain seq x y z
N HIS A 1 -22.29 10.39 -22.02
CA HIS A 1 -21.06 11.04 -22.54
C HIS A 1 -19.86 10.22 -22.09
N ILE A 2 -19.32 9.37 -22.97
CA ILE A 2 -18.06 8.66 -22.68
C ILE A 2 -16.97 9.42 -23.43
N VAL A 3 -16.15 10.14 -22.68
CA VAL A 3 -15.01 10.89 -23.23
C VAL A 3 -13.84 9.91 -23.35
N VAL A 4 -13.57 9.44 -24.57
CA VAL A 4 -12.37 8.66 -24.86
C VAL A 4 -11.19 9.63 -24.90
N HIS A 5 -10.48 9.76 -23.79
CA HIS A 5 -9.26 10.57 -23.73
C HIS A 5 -8.13 9.89 -24.52
N SER A 6 -7.90 10.39 -25.73
CA SER A 6 -6.74 10.07 -26.57
C SER A 6 -5.42 10.31 -25.81
N GLY A 7 -4.65 9.23 -25.63
CA GLY A 7 -3.18 9.25 -25.46
C GLY A 7 -2.56 9.82 -24.18
N LYS A 8 -3.30 10.54 -23.33
CA LYS A 8 -2.75 11.04 -22.07
C LYS A 8 -2.76 9.95 -20.99
N GLN A 9 -1.59 9.66 -20.43
CA GLN A 9 -1.45 8.74 -19.30
C GLN A 9 -2.17 9.32 -18.07
N ILE A 10 -3.31 8.73 -17.69
CA ILE A 10 -4.08 9.13 -16.52
C ILE A 10 -3.50 8.41 -15.29
N ARG A 11 -3.12 9.16 -14.25
CA ARG A 11 -2.69 8.60 -12.97
C ARG A 11 -3.89 8.43 -12.05
N VAL A 12 -4.29 7.20 -11.80
CA VAL A 12 -5.34 6.84 -10.82
C VAL A 12 -4.68 6.48 -9.49
N LYS A 13 -5.23 6.98 -8.38
CA LYS A 13 -4.77 6.66 -7.02
C LYS A 13 -5.97 6.25 -6.16
N VAL A 14 -5.81 5.20 -5.38
CA VAL A 14 -6.80 4.71 -4.43
C VAL A 14 -6.14 4.61 -3.06
N LYS A 15 -6.84 5.06 -2.01
CA LYS A 15 -6.42 4.86 -0.62
C LYS A 15 -7.26 3.73 -0.03
N VAL A 16 -6.57 2.76 0.56
CA VAL A 16 -7.19 1.61 1.23
C VAL A 16 -6.80 1.67 2.69
N HIS A 17 -7.79 1.65 3.59
CA HIS A 17 -7.57 1.64 5.03
C HIS A 17 -7.32 0.21 5.51
N ILE A 18 -6.31 0.04 6.38
CA ILE A 18 -6.03 -1.24 7.04
C ILE A 18 -6.86 -1.29 8.34
N PRO A 19 -7.67 -2.34 8.56
CA PRO A 19 -8.55 -2.46 9.72
C PRO A 19 -7.79 -2.87 10.99
N VAL A 20 -6.90 -1.99 11.45
CA VAL A 20 -6.09 -2.21 12.67
C VAL A 20 -6.93 -2.15 13.94
N ASP A 21 -8.01 -1.37 13.95
CA ASP A 21 -8.90 -1.22 15.11
C ASP A 21 -9.74 -2.48 15.35
N GLU A 22 -10.17 -3.15 14.28
CA GLU A 22 -10.94 -4.40 14.34
C GLU A 22 -10.06 -5.61 14.70
N HIS A 23 -8.78 -5.55 14.32
CA HIS A 23 -7.83 -6.64 14.53
C HIS A 23 -6.47 -6.13 15.05
N PRO A 24 -6.40 -5.68 16.32
CA PRO A 24 -5.21 -5.02 16.87
C PRO A 24 -4.00 -5.95 17.01
N ASN A 25 -4.23 -7.27 17.04
CA ASN A 25 -3.18 -8.27 17.21
C ASN A 25 -2.58 -8.77 15.88
N LEU A 26 -3.10 -8.31 14.73
CA LEU A 26 -2.63 -8.73 13.42
C LEU A 26 -1.59 -7.76 12.86
N ASN A 27 -0.43 -8.29 12.47
CA ASN A 27 0.57 -7.53 11.73
C ASN A 27 0.26 -7.51 10.22
N PHE A 28 -0.66 -6.62 9.82
CA PHE A 28 -1.03 -6.44 8.42
C PHE A 28 0.15 -6.01 7.54
N VAL A 29 0.93 -5.03 8.00
CA VAL A 29 2.07 -4.47 7.25
C VAL A 29 3.10 -5.57 6.96
N GLY A 30 3.47 -6.35 7.97
CA GLY A 30 4.41 -7.46 7.81
C GLY A 30 3.88 -8.56 6.88
N LYS A 31 2.58 -8.88 6.95
CA LYS A 31 1.96 -9.86 6.05
C LYS A 31 1.88 -9.37 4.60
N LEU A 32 1.61 -8.09 4.38
CA LEU A 32 1.57 -7.49 3.04
C LEU A 32 2.95 -7.42 2.40
N LEU A 33 3.96 -7.01 3.18
CA LEU A 33 5.35 -6.95 2.70
C LEU A 33 5.92 -8.35 2.44
N GLY A 34 5.67 -9.31 3.35
CA GLY A 34 6.32 -10.60 3.30
C GLY A 34 7.83 -10.51 3.59
N PRO A 35 8.57 -11.63 3.45
CA PRO A 35 10.01 -11.65 3.71
C PRO A 35 10.72 -10.70 2.74
N ASN A 36 11.49 -9.76 3.30
CA ASN A 36 12.22 -8.72 2.56
C ASN A 36 11.35 -7.86 1.60
N GLY A 37 10.02 -7.80 1.78
CA GLY A 37 9.14 -7.05 0.88
C GLY A 37 8.74 -7.79 -0.41
N SER A 38 9.14 -9.05 -0.56
CA SER A 38 8.92 -9.84 -1.79
C SER A 38 7.45 -10.02 -2.17
N SER A 39 6.55 -10.20 -1.19
CA SER A 39 5.12 -10.40 -1.46
C SER A 39 4.48 -9.13 -2.04
N LEU A 40 4.79 -7.95 -1.48
CA LEU A 40 4.29 -6.68 -2.01
C LEU A 40 4.89 -6.40 -3.40
N GLN A 41 6.17 -6.71 -3.60
CA GLN A 41 6.81 -6.55 -4.90
C GLN A 41 6.14 -7.40 -5.99
N GLN A 42 5.94 -8.69 -5.72
CA GLN A 42 5.25 -9.60 -6.64
C GLN A 42 3.83 -9.12 -6.96
N LEU A 43 3.10 -8.63 -5.96
CA LEU A 43 1.76 -8.10 -6.16
C LEU A 43 1.75 -6.85 -7.06
N GLN A 44 2.70 -5.94 -6.87
CA GLN A 44 2.87 -4.76 -7.73
C GLN A 44 3.20 -5.16 -9.16
N GLU A 45 4.10 -6.12 -9.36
CA GLU A 45 4.49 -6.62 -10.67
C GLU A 45 3.31 -7.28 -11.39
N ALA A 46 2.57 -8.15 -10.69
CA ALA A 46 1.41 -8.86 -11.23
C ALA A 46 0.23 -7.94 -11.59
N THR A 47 0.05 -6.85 -10.85
CA THR A 47 -1.05 -5.89 -11.07
C THR A 47 -0.64 -4.68 -11.91
N HIS A 48 0.65 -4.56 -12.25
CA HIS A 48 1.25 -3.36 -12.85
C HIS A 48 0.89 -2.06 -12.09
N THR A 49 0.81 -2.15 -10.76
CA THR A 49 0.51 -1.00 -9.91
C THR A 49 1.70 -0.64 -9.03
N ARG A 50 1.68 0.60 -8.53
CA ARG A 50 2.59 1.06 -7.49
C ARG A 50 1.82 1.17 -6.19
N MET A 51 2.24 0.42 -5.19
CA MET A 51 1.66 0.38 -3.86
C MET A 51 2.62 1.01 -2.86
N ALA A 52 2.07 1.66 -1.84
CA ALA A 52 2.85 2.21 -0.74
C ALA A 52 2.04 2.08 0.54
N ILE A 53 2.69 1.60 1.59
CA ILE A 53 2.12 1.57 2.93
C ILE A 53 2.48 2.90 3.60
N LEU A 54 1.47 3.65 4.03
CA LEU A 54 1.60 5.01 4.55
C LEU A 54 0.77 5.16 5.82
N GLY A 55 1.12 6.13 6.68
CA GLY A 55 0.37 6.46 7.88
C GLY A 55 0.94 5.84 9.15
N ARG A 56 0.28 6.09 10.29
CA ARG A 56 0.74 5.68 11.62
C ARG A 56 0.87 4.16 11.72
N GLY A 57 2.02 3.67 12.19
CA GLY A 57 2.34 2.25 12.32
C GLY A 57 2.83 1.61 11.01
N SER A 58 3.10 2.42 9.97
CA SER A 58 3.69 1.91 8.71
C SER A 58 5.20 1.66 8.84
N MET A 59 5.86 2.32 9.79
CA MET A 59 7.28 2.13 10.06
C MET A 59 7.49 1.08 11.15
N ARG A 60 8.53 0.27 10.99
CA ARG A 60 8.93 -0.71 12.01
C ARG A 60 9.37 -0.03 13.31
N ASP A 61 10.09 1.08 13.17
CA ASP A 61 10.60 1.84 14.30
C ASP A 61 9.65 2.98 14.63
N LYS A 62 8.84 2.78 15.67
CA LYS A 62 7.86 3.76 16.12
C LYS A 62 8.51 5.06 16.62
N ARG A 63 9.72 4.99 17.17
CA ARG A 63 10.42 6.17 17.68
C ARG A 63 10.80 7.12 16.55
N LYS A 64 11.28 6.55 15.43
CA LYS A 64 11.59 7.32 14.22
C LYS A 64 10.35 7.82 13.46
N GLU A 65 9.18 7.25 13.74
CA GLU A 65 7.93 7.65 13.11
C GLU A 65 7.29 8.86 13.82
N GLU A 66 7.57 9.03 15.11
CA GLU A 66 7.07 10.13 15.94
C GLU A 66 8.01 11.34 15.97
N GLU A 67 9.29 11.17 15.59
CA GLU A 67 10.25 12.25 15.27
C GLU A 67 9.84 13.02 14.00
#